data_AF-A0A0A6P385-F1
#
_entry.id   AF-A0A0A6P385-F1
#
_cell.length_a   1.000
_cell.length_b   1.000
_cell.length_c   1.000
_cell.angle_alpha   90.00
_cell.angle_beta   90.00
_cell.angle_gamma   90.00
#
_symmetry.space_group_name_H-M   'P 1'
#
loop_
_entity.id
_entity.type
_entity.pdbx_description
1 polymer ?
#
loop_
_entity_poly.entity_id
_entity_poly.type
_entity_poly.pdbx_seq_one_letter_code
_entity_poly.pdbx_strand_id
1 'polypeptide(L)'
;MSEKLSVLTEALQKSSPIEKLEQIVKDLLGKGYSKESILAEFERFRATLGTTTDEDYEDVVLEVMDFITGWCSPHKRIDTAFTETGNFVIWLQYDYH
;
A
#
# COMPACT_ATOMS: atom_id res chain seq x y z
N MET A 1 18.37 2.87 -11.15
CA MET A 1 17.14 2.96 -10.35
C MET A 1 16.62 1.54 -10.15
N SER A 2 16.09 1.20 -8.96
CA SER A 2 15.53 -0.15 -8.75
C SER A 2 14.24 -0.29 -9.58
N GLU A 3 13.97 -1.50 -10.09
CA GLU A 3 12.76 -1.81 -10.86
C GLU A 3 11.48 -1.41 -10.12
N LYS A 4 11.47 -1.56 -8.78
CA LYS A 4 10.36 -1.20 -7.91
C LYS A 4 10.04 0.31 -7.90
N LEU A 5 11.07 1.16 -7.85
CA LEU A 5 10.90 2.61 -7.89
C LEU A 5 10.32 3.08 -9.24
N SER A 6 10.67 2.40 -10.34
CA SER A 6 10.10 2.69 -11.67
C SER A 6 8.60 2.44 -11.69
N VAL A 7 8.15 1.29 -11.18
CA VAL A 7 6.72 0.92 -11.14
C VAL A 7 5.90 1.91 -10.31
N LEU A 8 6.43 2.34 -9.16
CA LEU A 8 5.76 3.34 -8.31
C LEU A 8 5.70 4.72 -8.98
N THR A 9 6.78 5.13 -9.66
CA THR A 9 6.82 6.39 -10.43
C THR A 9 5.82 6.38 -11.58
N GLU A 10 5.73 5.27 -12.31
CA GLU A 10 4.77 5.10 -13.41
C GLU A 10 3.32 5.12 -12.93
N ALA A 11 3.06 4.62 -11.71
CA ALA A 11 1.73 4.64 -11.09
C ALA A 11 1.28 6.08 -10.78
N LEU A 12 2.19 6.94 -10.30
CA LEU A 12 1.91 8.35 -10.02
C LEU A 12 1.54 9.16 -11.27
N GLN A 13 2.09 8.80 -12.42
CA GLN A 13 1.83 9.48 -13.69
C GLN A 13 0.49 9.07 -14.34
N LYS A 14 -0.28 8.17 -13.72
CA LYS A 14 -1.62 7.79 -14.21
C LYS A 14 -2.68 8.78 -13.76
N SER A 15 -3.82 8.77 -14.45
CA SER A 15 -4.98 9.59 -14.11
C SER A 15 -5.64 9.25 -12.76
N SER A 16 -5.31 8.08 -12.17
CA SER A 16 -5.83 7.62 -10.89
C SER A 16 -4.71 7.05 -10.01
N PRO A 17 -3.76 7.90 -9.55
CA PRO A 17 -2.51 7.42 -8.97
C PRO A 17 -2.70 6.68 -7.63
N ILE A 18 -3.63 7.15 -6.79
CA ILE A 18 -4.02 6.49 -5.53
C ILE A 18 -4.50 5.05 -5.78
N GLU A 19 -5.43 4.87 -6.71
CA GLU A 19 -5.98 3.54 -7.02
C GLU A 19 -4.90 2.57 -7.55
N LYS A 20 -3.94 3.08 -8.33
CA LYS A 20 -2.84 2.28 -8.86
C LYS A 20 -1.87 1.84 -7.78
N LEU A 21 -1.51 2.75 -6.88
CA LEU A 21 -0.67 2.43 -5.73
C LEU A 21 -1.38 1.46 -4.77
N GLU A 22 -2.68 1.65 -4.53
CA GLU A 22 -3.50 0.72 -3.75
C GLU A 22 -3.48 -0.69 -4.34
N GLN A 23 -3.64 -0.82 -5.67
CA GLN A 23 -3.56 -2.11 -6.34
C GLN A 23 -2.18 -2.76 -6.17
N ILE A 24 -1.10 -1.98 -6.27
CA ILE A 24 0.26 -2.48 -6.05
C ILE A 24 0.41 -3.01 -4.63
N VAL A 25 -0.11 -2.30 -3.63
CA VAL A 25 -0.09 -2.76 -2.23
C VAL A 25 -0.87 -4.07 -2.08
N LYS A 26 -2.07 -4.17 -2.64
CA LYS A 26 -2.88 -5.39 -2.60
C LYS A 26 -2.17 -6.57 -3.27
N ASP A 27 -1.54 -6.34 -4.41
CA ASP A 27 -0.76 -7.36 -5.12
C ASP A 27 0.45 -7.83 -4.31
N LEU A 28 1.14 -6.92 -3.62
CA LEU A 28 2.26 -7.25 -2.75
C LEU A 28 1.80 -8.04 -1.51
N LEU A 29 0.69 -7.66 -0.90
CA LEU A 29 0.07 -8.43 0.18
C LEU A 29 -0.34 -9.84 -0.29
N GLY A 30 -0.96 -9.95 -1.47
CA GLY A 30 -1.31 -11.23 -2.10
C GLY A 30 -0.11 -12.12 -2.43
N LYS A 31 1.06 -11.52 -2.65
CA LYS A 31 2.35 -12.21 -2.82
C LYS A 31 3.03 -12.59 -1.48
N GLY A 32 2.43 -12.24 -0.34
CA GLY A 32 2.93 -12.58 0.99
C GLY A 32 3.94 -11.58 1.57
N TYR A 33 4.08 -10.38 0.99
CA TYR A 33 4.86 -9.32 1.62
C TYR A 33 4.13 -8.79 2.86
N SER A 34 4.88 -8.49 3.92
CA SER A 34 4.33 -7.90 5.14
C SER A 34 4.01 -6.41 4.94
N LYS A 35 3.04 -5.88 5.71
CA LYS A 35 2.70 -4.45 5.69
C LYS A 35 3.93 -3.57 5.99
N GLU A 36 4.77 -4.00 6.92
CA GLU A 36 6.00 -3.30 7.32
C GLU A 36 7.01 -3.26 6.17
N SER A 37 7.15 -4.36 5.42
CA SER A 37 8.06 -4.44 4.27
C SER A 37 7.60 -3.52 3.14
N ILE A 38 6.28 -3.45 2.90
CA ILE A 38 5.68 -2.56 1.90
C ILE A 38 5.85 -1.09 2.31
N LEU A 39 5.56 -0.75 3.58
CA LEU A 39 5.75 0.59 4.12
C LEU A 39 7.21 1.05 4.03
N ALA A 40 8.17 0.18 4.31
CA ALA A 40 9.59 0.50 4.18
C ALA A 40 9.99 0.83 2.73
N GLU A 41 9.37 0.20 1.74
CA GLU A 41 9.61 0.52 0.32
C GLU A 41 8.95 1.85 -0.07
N PHE A 42 7.72 2.11 0.39
CA PHE A 42 7.02 3.38 0.16
C PHE A 42 7.75 4.56 0.81
N GLU A 43 8.31 4.39 2.00
CA GLU A 43 9.10 5.43 2.67
C GLU A 43 10.39 5.74 1.90
N ARG A 44 11.08 4.72 1.37
CA ARG A 44 12.24 4.93 0.49
C ARG A 44 11.85 5.67 -0.78
N PHE A 45 10.72 5.32 -1.37
CA PHE A 45 10.21 5.98 -2.56
C PHE A 45 9.87 7.46 -2.28
N ARG A 46 9.16 7.74 -1.19
CA ARG A 46 8.87 9.10 -0.72
C ARG A 46 10.13 9.94 -0.54
N ALA A 47 11.17 9.35 0.07
CA ALA A 47 12.47 10.02 0.23
C ALA A 47 13.14 10.37 -1.12
N THR A 48 12.88 9.60 -2.18
CA THR A 48 13.35 9.95 -3.53
C THR A 48 12.52 11.07 -4.17
N LEU A 49 11.22 11.15 -3.85
CA LEU A 49 10.34 12.21 -4.33
C LEU A 49 10.69 13.57 -3.72
N GLY A 50 11.11 13.65 -2.46
CA GLY A 50 11.53 14.93 -1.85
C GLY A 50 12.74 15.60 -2.53
N THR A 51 13.41 14.92 -3.46
CA THR A 51 14.46 15.51 -4.31
C THR A 51 13.93 16.12 -5.61
N THR A 52 12.66 15.87 -5.92
CA THR A 52 11.91 16.35 -7.08
C THR A 52 10.75 17.22 -6.58
N THR A 53 10.56 18.41 -7.13
CA THR A 53 9.59 19.43 -6.63
C THR A 53 8.10 19.09 -6.81
N ASP A 54 7.72 17.82 -6.88
CA ASP A 54 6.32 17.39 -7.05
C ASP A 54 5.68 17.07 -5.69
N GLU A 55 5.28 18.13 -4.95
CA GLU A 55 4.55 18.02 -3.68
C GLU A 55 3.25 17.19 -3.83
N ASP A 56 2.58 17.31 -4.99
CA ASP A 56 1.35 16.56 -5.32
C ASP A 56 1.55 15.03 -5.29
N TYR A 57 2.76 14.54 -5.57
CA TYR A 57 3.06 13.11 -5.56
C TYR A 57 3.38 12.58 -4.16
N GLU A 58 4.03 13.38 -3.33
CA GLU A 58 4.31 13.00 -1.94
C GLU A 58 2.99 12.82 -1.16
N ASP A 59 2.03 13.73 -1.35
CA ASP A 59 0.70 13.66 -0.71
C ASP A 59 -0.03 12.37 -1.07
N VAL A 60 0.00 11.97 -2.35
CA VAL A 60 -0.61 10.72 -2.82
C VAL A 60 0.06 9.49 -2.20
N VAL A 61 1.39 9.49 -2.06
CA VAL A 61 2.12 8.39 -1.43
C VAL A 61 1.78 8.29 0.05
N LEU A 62 1.75 9.41 0.76
CA LEU A 62 1.38 9.48 2.17
C LEU A 62 -0.05 8.99 2.42
N GLU A 63 -1.00 9.35 1.55
CA GLU A 63 -2.38 8.87 1.65
C GLU A 63 -2.48 7.35 1.53
N VAL A 64 -1.72 6.73 0.61
CA VAL A 64 -1.69 5.27 0.47
C VAL A 64 -0.99 4.61 1.66
N MET A 65 0.03 5.23 2.23
CA MET A 65 0.66 4.74 3.47
C MET A 65 -0.34 4.73 4.63
N ASP A 66 -1.21 5.73 4.73
CA ASP A 66 -2.29 5.77 5.74
C ASP A 66 -3.31 4.64 5.56
N PHE A 67 -3.54 4.20 4.32
CA PHE A 67 -4.40 3.05 4.03
C PHE A 67 -3.78 1.74 4.56
N ILE A 68 -2.45 1.63 4.55
CA ILE A 68 -1.72 0.45 5.04
C ILE A 68 -1.66 0.44 6.57
N THR A 69 -1.34 1.59 7.19
CA THR A 69 -1.19 1.74 8.64
C THR A 69 -2.55 1.76 9.37
N GLY A 70 -3.63 2.05 8.64
CA GLY A 70 -4.98 2.11 9.19
C GLY A 70 -5.32 3.42 9.88
N TRP A 71 -4.55 4.48 9.64
CA TRP A 71 -4.83 5.82 10.17
C TRP A 71 -5.98 6.52 9.42
N CYS A 72 -6.37 5.96 8.26
CA CYS A 72 -7.55 6.38 7.52
C CYS A 72 -8.86 5.76 8.04
N SER A 73 -9.98 6.18 7.44
CA SER A 73 -11.31 5.61 7.72
C SER A 73 -11.34 4.10 7.47
N PRO A 74 -12.09 3.29 8.26
CA PRO A 74 -12.10 1.83 8.13
C PRO A 74 -12.39 1.31 6.71
N HIS A 75 -13.22 2.00 5.94
CA HIS A 75 -13.59 1.61 4.57
C HIS A 75 -12.48 1.85 3.53
N LYS A 76 -11.38 2.52 3.90
CA LYS A 76 -10.19 2.76 3.07
C LYS A 76 -8.99 1.92 3.51
N ARG A 77 -9.11 1.17 4.61
CA ARG A 77 -8.00 0.37 5.14
C ARG A 77 -7.73 -0.81 4.22
N ILE A 78 -6.45 -1.05 3.97
CA ILE A 78 -6.01 -2.24 3.26
C ILE A 78 -5.69 -3.29 4.33
N ASP A 79 -6.70 -4.10 4.66
CA ASP A 79 -6.55 -5.24 5.55
C ASP A 79 -6.24 -6.52 4.77
N THR A 80 -5.43 -7.38 5.38
CA THR A 80 -4.99 -8.66 4.83
C THR A 80 -6.15 -9.68 4.88
N ALA A 81 -7.25 -9.40 4.19
CA ALA A 81 -8.37 -10.34 4.03
C ALA A 81 -9.25 -9.96 2.83
N PHE A 82 -8.72 -10.12 1.62
CA PHE A 82 -9.56 -10.49 0.48
C PHE A 82 -9.08 -11.83 -0.06
N THR A 83 -9.39 -12.89 0.69
CA THR A 83 -9.51 -14.24 0.13
C THR A 83 -10.86 -14.32 -0.58
N GLU A 84 -10.96 -13.80 -1.80
CA GLU A 84 -12.06 -14.20 -2.67
C GLU A 84 -11.81 -15.65 -3.14
N THR A 85 -12.52 -16.56 -2.47
CA THR A 85 -12.80 -17.95 -2.88
C THR A 85 -11.60 -18.88 -3.07
N GLY A 86 -11.21 -19.53 -1.98
CA GLY A 86 -10.31 -20.68 -2.00
C GLY A 86 -10.19 -21.39 -0.65
N ASN A 87 -11.32 -21.68 0.00
CA ASN A 87 -11.47 -22.70 1.05
C ASN A 87 -10.33 -22.83 2.07
N PHE A 88 -10.26 -21.96 3.07
CA PHE A 88 -9.61 -22.28 4.34
C PHE A 88 -10.44 -21.78 5.52
N VAL A 89 -11.13 -22.72 6.16
CA VAL A 89 -11.31 -22.78 7.61
C VAL A 89 -9.89 -22.59 8.21
N ILE A 90 -9.57 -21.85 9.27
CA ILE A 90 -10.03 -21.85 10.67
C ILE A 90 -9.12 -20.86 11.44
N TRP A 91 -9.57 -20.37 12.61
CA TRP A 91 -8.82 -19.76 13.74
C TRP A 91 -8.43 -18.27 13.58
N LEU A 92 -8.77 -17.31 14.46
CA LEU A 92 -9.31 -17.34 15.81
C LEU A 92 -10.09 -16.04 16.09
N GLN A 93 -11.32 -16.20 16.57
CA GLN A 93 -11.96 -15.30 17.51
C GLN A 93 -11.00 -15.11 18.71
N TYR A 94 -10.42 -13.93 18.88
CA TYR A 94 -9.89 -13.53 20.18
C TYR A 94 -10.91 -12.62 20.85
N ASP A 95 -11.81 -13.30 21.54
CA ASP A 95 -12.51 -12.80 22.71
C ASP A 95 -11.45 -12.34 23.73
N TYR A 96 -11.53 -11.09 24.18
CA TYR A 96 -10.83 -10.63 25.38
C TYR A 96 -11.76 -9.70 26.17
N HIS A 97 -12.54 -10.37 27.03
CA HIS A 97 -13.01 -9.99 28.36
C HIS A 97 -14.34 -9.27 28.55
#